data_AF-T0Z7P9-F1
#
_entry.id   AF-T0Z7P9-F1
#
_cell.length_a   1.000
_cell.length_b   1.000
_cell.length_c   1.000
_cell.angle_alpha   90.00
_cell.angle_beta   90.00
_cell.angle_gamma   90.00
#
_symmetry.space_group_name_H-M   'P 1'
#
loop_
_entity.id
_entity.type
_entity.pdbx_description
1 polymer ?
#
loop_
_entity_poly.entity_id
_entity_poly.type
_entity_poly.pdbx_seq_one_letter_code
_entity_poly.pdbx_strand_id
1 'polypeptide(L)'
;MDSSPESAHSDSPFDELNEKCAVFGIYNHSEAGNLTYLGLYALQHRGQEGCGIATMDNGRMIIRKGEGLVSEFFRESVISELKGRSAIGHNRYSTAGSDSQRISSRFPPTSATPRWPSSTTEI
;
A
#
# COMPACT_ATOMS: atom_id res chain seq x y z
N MET A 1 34.50 -45.75 -0.37
CA MET A 1 33.16 -45.17 -0.15
C MET A 1 33.22 -43.72 -0.55
N ASP A 2 32.89 -43.48 -1.81
CA ASP A 2 32.52 -42.17 -2.34
C ASP A 2 31.10 -41.88 -1.85
N SER A 3 30.95 -40.81 -1.08
CA SER A 3 29.65 -40.27 -0.69
C SER A 3 29.76 -38.74 -0.77
N SER A 4 29.52 -38.24 -1.98
CA SER A 4 28.82 -37.01 -2.37
C SER A 4 28.89 -35.76 -1.46
N PRO A 5 29.21 -34.58 -2.01
CA PRO A 5 29.04 -33.32 -1.30
C PRO A 5 27.55 -33.00 -1.09
N GLU A 6 27.18 -32.63 0.13
CA GLU A 6 25.87 -32.09 0.46
C GLU A 6 25.53 -30.90 -0.45
N SER A 7 24.35 -30.99 -1.04
CA SER A 7 23.78 -30.10 -2.03
C SER A 7 23.87 -28.63 -1.62
N ALA A 8 24.53 -27.82 -2.45
CA ALA A 8 24.34 -26.38 -2.47
C ALA A 8 22.85 -26.09 -2.75
N HIS A 9 22.11 -25.75 -1.70
CA HIS A 9 20.83 -25.09 -1.86
C HIS A 9 21.08 -23.78 -2.59
N SER A 10 20.62 -23.69 -3.84
CA SER A 10 20.61 -22.45 -4.60
C SER A 10 19.58 -21.52 -3.95
N ASP A 11 20.02 -20.70 -3.00
CA ASP A 11 19.24 -19.55 -2.54
C ASP A 11 19.06 -18.63 -3.75
N SER A 12 17.88 -18.71 -4.38
CA SER A 12 17.55 -17.80 -5.46
C SER A 12 17.38 -16.41 -4.81
N PRO A 13 18.05 -15.35 -5.30
CA PRO A 13 17.89 -13.99 -4.78
C PRO A 13 16.47 -13.41 -5.01
N PHE A 14 15.54 -14.23 -5.51
CA PHE A 14 14.15 -13.89 -5.73
C PHE A 14 13.23 -14.39 -4.60
N ASP A 15 13.69 -15.31 -3.73
CA ASP A 15 12.91 -15.78 -2.57
C ASP A 15 12.87 -14.77 -1.41
N GLU A 16 13.74 -13.74 -1.42
CA GLU A 16 13.70 -12.62 -0.47
C GLU A 16 12.68 -11.53 -0.84
N LEU A 17 12.05 -11.62 -2.01
CA LEU A 17 10.88 -10.80 -2.32
C LEU A 17 9.69 -11.42 -1.59
N ASN A 18 9.48 -11.00 -0.34
CA ASN A 18 8.26 -11.28 0.40
C ASN A 18 7.05 -10.59 -0.28
N GLU A 19 6.61 -11.14 -1.40
CA GLU A 19 5.50 -10.70 -2.24
C GLU A 19 4.17 -11.06 -1.59
N LYS A 20 3.89 -10.46 -0.44
CA LYS A 20 2.58 -10.64 0.18
C LYS A 20 1.73 -9.40 0.06
N CYS A 21 2.26 -8.19 0.09
CA CYS A 21 1.46 -6.98 0.03
C CYS A 21 0.59 -6.83 -1.25
N ALA A 22 -0.62 -6.28 -1.10
CA ALA A 22 -1.52 -5.97 -2.22
C ALA A 22 -1.49 -4.48 -2.56
N VAL A 23 -1.68 -4.14 -3.84
CA VAL A 23 -1.89 -2.76 -4.31
C VAL A 23 -3.10 -2.75 -5.23
N PHE A 24 -3.95 -1.72 -5.10
CA PHE A 24 -5.12 -1.54 -5.95
C PHE A 24 -5.29 -0.05 -6.27
N GLY A 25 -5.74 0.29 -7.48
CA GLY A 25 -5.88 1.69 -7.86
C GLY A 25 -6.93 1.92 -8.94
N ILE A 26 -7.56 3.08 -8.89
CA ILE A 26 -8.62 3.51 -9.79
C ILE A 26 -8.34 4.93 -10.26
N TYR A 27 -8.62 5.17 -11.53
CA TYR A 27 -8.46 6.46 -12.17
C TYR A 27 -9.77 6.93 -12.79
N ASN A 28 -10.05 8.23 -12.65
CA ASN A 28 -11.17 8.95 -13.25
C ASN A 28 -12.57 8.40 -12.93
N HIS A 29 -12.82 7.97 -11.69
CA HIS A 29 -14.12 7.47 -11.23
C HIS A 29 -14.63 8.25 -10.01
N SER A 30 -15.92 8.62 -9.96
CA SER A 30 -16.50 9.40 -8.85
C SER A 30 -16.39 8.71 -7.49
N GLU A 31 -16.44 7.38 -7.48
CA GLU A 31 -16.29 6.53 -6.29
C GLU A 31 -14.91 5.85 -6.19
N ALA A 32 -13.85 6.49 -6.68
CA ALA A 32 -12.52 5.87 -6.71
C ALA A 32 -12.06 5.38 -5.32
N GLY A 33 -12.32 6.14 -4.25
CA GLY A 33 -12.02 5.75 -2.87
C GLY A 33 -12.74 4.48 -2.42
N ASN A 34 -14.07 4.42 -2.62
CA ASN A 34 -14.90 3.27 -2.24
C ASN A 34 -14.51 2.00 -3.02
N LEU A 35 -14.38 2.11 -4.34
CA LEU A 35 -13.99 0.98 -5.17
C LEU A 35 -12.56 0.50 -4.85
N THR A 36 -11.66 1.40 -4.45
CA THR A 36 -10.32 1.02 -4.00
C THR A 36 -10.36 0.25 -2.68
N TYR A 37 -11.21 0.67 -1.74
CA TYR A 37 -11.48 -0.09 -0.52
C TYR A 37 -12.01 -1.50 -0.83
N LEU A 38 -12.99 -1.64 -1.73
CA LEU A 38 -13.54 -2.94 -2.12
C LEU A 38 -12.47 -3.84 -2.77
N GLY A 39 -11.62 -3.27 -3.63
CA GLY A 39 -10.50 -3.98 -4.23
C GLY A 39 -9.49 -4.48 -3.19
N LEU A 40 -9.13 -3.63 -2.23
CA LEU A 40 -8.25 -4.02 -1.11
C LEU A 40 -8.91 -5.05 -0.17
N TYR A 41 -10.22 -4.96 0.04
CA TYR A 41 -10.96 -5.94 0.82
C TYR A 41 -10.95 -7.32 0.16
N ALA A 42 -11.17 -7.38 -1.16
CA ALA A 42 -11.02 -8.63 -1.91
C ALA A 42 -9.59 -9.21 -1.82
N LEU A 43 -8.59 -8.33 -1.72
CA LEU A 43 -7.18 -8.69 -1.55
C LEU A 43 -6.74 -8.77 -0.07
N GLN A 44 -7.66 -8.85 0.89
CA GLN A 44 -7.32 -8.93 2.32
C GLN A 44 -6.47 -10.16 2.68
N HIS A 45 -6.64 -11.26 1.94
CA HIS A 45 -5.84 -12.49 2.10
C HIS A 45 -4.34 -12.29 1.84
N ARG A 46 -3.95 -11.13 1.28
CA ARG A 46 -2.57 -10.73 0.98
C ARG A 46 -1.97 -9.78 2.03
N GLY A 47 -2.67 -9.39 3.08
CA GLY A 47 -2.08 -8.52 4.12
C GLY A 47 -3.04 -8.32 5.28
N GLN A 48 -2.61 -8.55 6.50
CA GLN A 48 -3.48 -8.50 7.69
C GLN A 48 -3.07 -7.44 8.72
N GLU A 49 -2.04 -6.66 8.44
CA GLU A 49 -1.38 -5.87 9.48
C GLU A 49 -1.55 -4.37 9.37
N GLY A 50 -1.78 -3.90 8.15
CA GLY A 50 -2.02 -2.51 7.93
C GLY A 50 -2.51 -2.27 6.52
N CYS A 51 -3.28 -1.22 6.37
CA CYS A 51 -3.85 -0.83 5.09
C CYS A 51 -3.84 0.69 4.95
N GLY A 52 -3.84 1.16 3.72
CA GLY A 52 -3.86 2.59 3.44
C GLY A 52 -4.46 2.88 2.08
N ILE A 53 -5.20 3.97 1.98
CA ILE A 53 -5.76 4.51 0.74
C ILE A 53 -5.40 5.99 0.66
N ALA A 54 -4.92 6.40 -0.51
CA ALA A 54 -4.71 7.77 -0.89
C ALA A 54 -5.63 8.11 -2.06
N THR A 55 -6.43 9.18 -1.94
CA THR A 55 -7.26 9.71 -3.01
C THR A 55 -6.77 11.10 -3.44
N MET A 56 -7.12 11.48 -4.67
CA MET A 56 -6.82 12.79 -5.24
C MET A 56 -8.13 13.47 -5.65
N ASP A 57 -8.42 14.61 -5.03
CA ASP A 57 -9.55 15.48 -5.34
C ASP A 57 -9.04 16.86 -5.77
N ASN A 58 -9.19 17.19 -7.06
CA ASN A 58 -8.84 18.51 -7.61
C ASN A 58 -7.45 19.03 -7.20
N GLY A 59 -6.44 18.15 -7.17
CA GLY A 59 -5.06 18.48 -6.79
C GLY A 59 -4.78 18.42 -5.29
N ARG A 60 -5.77 18.08 -4.46
CA ARG A 60 -5.58 17.78 -3.03
C ARG A 60 -5.54 16.29 -2.80
N MET A 61 -4.50 15.83 -2.12
CA MET A 61 -4.34 14.44 -1.74
C MET A 61 -4.91 14.20 -0.35
N ILE A 62 -5.75 13.18 -0.20
CA ILE A 62 -6.30 12.74 1.08
C ILE A 62 -5.74 11.35 1.33
N ILE A 63 -5.08 11.14 2.47
CA ILE A 63 -4.45 9.86 2.81
C ILE A 63 -5.03 9.37 4.13
N ARG A 64 -5.54 8.15 4.15
CA ARG A 64 -5.96 7.43 5.36
C ARG A 64 -5.20 6.11 5.42
N LYS A 65 -4.44 5.91 6.49
CA LYS A 65 -3.68 4.67 6.75
C LYS A 65 -3.81 4.26 8.20
N GLY A 66 -3.80 2.96 8.46
CA GLY A 66 -3.85 2.42 9.79
C GLY A 66 -3.42 0.95 9.85
N GLU A 67 -3.38 0.44 11.06
CA GLU A 67 -3.04 -0.94 11.37
C GLU A 67 -4.29 -1.82 11.39
N GLY A 68 -4.10 -3.12 11.19
CA GLY A 68 -5.16 -4.13 11.20
C GLY A 68 -5.82 -4.37 9.84
N LEU A 69 -7.00 -4.99 9.89
CA LEU A 69 -7.75 -5.41 8.70
C LEU A 69 -8.38 -4.21 7.97
N VAL A 70 -8.51 -4.30 6.65
CA VAL A 70 -9.14 -3.28 5.79
C VAL A 70 -10.56 -2.99 6.27
N SER A 71 -11.32 -4.02 6.63
CA SER A 71 -12.69 -3.89 7.15
C SER A 71 -12.78 -3.24 8.54
N GLU A 72 -11.72 -3.30 9.34
CA GLU A 72 -11.70 -2.73 10.68
C GLU A 72 -11.32 -1.24 10.64
N PHE A 73 -10.37 -0.88 9.78
CA PHE A 73 -9.87 0.47 9.64
C PHE A 73 -10.79 1.35 8.77
N PHE A 74 -11.21 0.86 7.60
CA PHE A 74 -12.05 1.61 6.66
C PHE A 74 -13.53 1.41 6.95
N ARG A 75 -14.02 2.07 8.02
CA ARG A 75 -15.45 2.21 8.28
C ARG A 75 -16.07 3.27 7.35
N GLU A 76 -17.40 3.27 7.26
CA GLU A 76 -18.17 4.24 6.45
C GLU A 76 -17.72 5.70 6.64
N SER A 77 -17.43 6.10 7.89
CA SER A 77 -16.93 7.44 8.20
C SER A 77 -15.60 7.74 7.50
N VAL A 78 -14.65 6.79 7.52
CA VAL A 78 -13.34 6.93 6.88
C VAL A 78 -13.49 6.94 5.35
N ILE A 79 -14.33 6.07 4.81
CA ILE A 79 -14.57 5.98 3.36
C ILE A 79 -15.22 7.27 2.85
N SER A 80 -16.13 7.88 3.61
CA SER A 80 -16.79 9.15 3.24
C SER A 80 -15.82 10.34 3.15
N GLU A 81 -14.67 10.26 3.81
CA GLU A 81 -13.60 11.26 3.72
C GLU A 81 -12.69 11.06 2.49
N LEU A 82 -12.64 9.86 1.91
CA LEU A 82 -11.82 9.50 0.74
C LEU A 82 -12.45 10.00 -0.57
N LYS A 83 -12.61 11.32 -0.67
CA LYS A 83 -13.14 11.99 -1.86
C LYS A 83 -12.07 12.08 -2.95
N GLY A 84 -12.50 12.05 -4.20
CA GLY A 84 -11.62 12.24 -5.35
C GLY A 84 -11.94 11.31 -6.52
N ARG A 85 -11.43 11.67 -7.71
CA ARG A 85 -11.63 10.89 -8.93
C ARG A 85 -10.57 9.80 -9.15
N SER A 86 -9.49 9.85 -8.38
CA SER A 86 -8.39 8.91 -8.47
C SER A 86 -8.02 8.42 -7.07
N ALA A 87 -7.68 7.15 -6.96
CA ALA A 87 -7.35 6.51 -5.70
C ALA A 87 -6.31 5.41 -5.90
N ILE A 88 -5.43 5.24 -4.92
CA ILE A 88 -4.51 4.12 -4.81
C ILE A 88 -4.51 3.62 -3.38
N GLY A 89 -4.43 2.32 -3.20
CA GLY A 89 -4.44 1.71 -1.89
C GLY A 89 -3.51 0.51 -1.81
N HIS A 90 -3.14 0.15 -0.58
CA HIS A 90 -2.19 -0.90 -0.28
C HIS A 90 -2.58 -1.68 0.98
N ASN A 91 -2.41 -3.01 0.94
CA ASN A 91 -2.43 -3.86 2.14
C ASN A 91 -1.02 -4.35 2.43
N ARG A 92 -0.59 -4.16 3.68
CA ARG A 92 0.70 -4.61 4.18
C ARG A 92 0.58 -5.99 4.82
N TYR A 93 1.55 -6.84 4.51
CA TYR A 93 1.84 -8.09 5.19
C TYR A 93 3.20 -7.91 5.88
N SER A 94 3.40 -8.31 7.15
CA SER A 94 4.75 -8.31 7.74
C SER A 94 5.37 -9.65 7.51
N THR A 95 6.64 -9.49 7.25
CA THR A 95 7.59 -10.50 6.95
C THR A 95 8.42 -10.81 8.20
N ALA A 96 8.08 -10.21 9.34
CA ALA A 96 8.81 -10.35 10.59
C ALA A 96 7.81 -10.54 11.71
N GLY A 97 7.81 -11.74 12.31
CA GLY A 97 7.06 -12.00 13.52
C GLY A 97 7.28 -10.88 14.54
N SER A 98 6.16 -10.37 15.08
CA SER A 98 6.12 -9.55 16.29
C SER A 98 7.12 -8.37 16.35
N ASP A 99 7.10 -7.46 15.37
CA ASP A 99 7.59 -6.09 15.58
C ASP A 99 6.79 -5.10 14.72
N SER A 100 5.57 -4.81 15.18
CA SER A 100 4.58 -3.92 14.54
C SER A 100 4.91 -2.43 14.65
N GLN A 101 6.05 -2.03 15.23
CA GLN A 101 6.40 -0.62 15.43
C GLN A 101 7.26 -0.05 14.30
N ARG A 102 6.74 0.08 13.06
CA ARG A 102 7.46 0.88 12.02
C ARG A 102 6.65 1.34 10.79
N ILE A 103 5.36 1.63 10.93
CA ILE A 103 4.49 2.17 9.85
C ILE A 103 4.70 3.66 9.48
N SER A 104 5.84 4.25 9.88
CA SER A 104 6.14 5.67 9.63
C SER A 104 6.80 5.95 8.26
N SER A 105 7.51 4.99 7.65
CA SER A 105 8.56 5.38 6.69
C SER A 105 8.19 5.51 5.20
N ARG A 106 6.96 5.24 4.74
CA ARG A 106 6.69 5.17 3.27
C ARG A 106 5.56 6.03 2.68
N PHE A 107 4.82 6.80 3.47
CA PHE A 107 3.86 7.79 2.93
C PHE A 107 4.01 9.11 3.68
N PRO A 108 4.13 10.25 2.97
CA PRO A 108 4.22 11.56 3.61
C PRO A 108 2.95 11.83 4.43
N PRO A 109 3.07 12.54 5.57
CA PRO A 109 1.90 12.98 6.33
C PRO A 109 1.00 13.85 5.44
N THR A 110 -0.32 13.77 5.62
CA THR A 110 -1.35 14.44 4.82
C THR A 110 -1.17 15.97 4.72
N SER A 111 -0.34 16.58 5.57
CA SER A 111 0.01 18.01 5.54
C SER A 111 1.16 18.37 4.59
N ALA A 112 1.89 17.40 4.03
CA ALA A 112 2.98 17.65 3.12
C ALA A 112 2.47 17.68 1.67
N THR A 113 2.27 18.89 1.14
CA THR A 113 2.02 19.08 -0.30
C THR A 113 3.26 18.66 -1.09
N PRO A 114 3.11 17.88 -2.19
CA PRO A 114 4.24 17.57 -3.07
C PRO A 114 4.68 18.86 -3.77
N ARG A 115 5.85 19.39 -3.41
CA ARG A 115 6.48 20.48 -4.15
C ARG A 115 7.20 19.86 -5.35
N TRP A 116 6.52 19.75 -6.49
CA TRP A 116 7.18 19.44 -7.76
C TRP A 116 8.10 20.61 -8.13
N PRO A 117 9.36 20.37 -8.53
CA PRO A 117 10.21 21.44 -9.03
C PRO A 117 9.59 21.95 -10.33
N SER A 118 9.05 23.17 -10.27
CA SER A 118 8.62 23.91 -11.44
C SER A 118 9.85 24.47 -12.14
N SER A 119 10.45 23.71 -13.03
CA SER A 119 11.36 24.25 -14.03
C SER A 119 11.19 23.52 -15.35
N THR A 120 10.21 24.04 -16.10
CA THR A 120 10.16 24.15 -17.55
C THR A 120 11.55 24.27 -18.18
N THR A 121 11.78 23.43 -19.19
CA THR A 121 12.48 23.68 -20.45
C THR A 121 13.36 24.93 -20.55
N GLU A 122 14.66 24.74 -20.76
CA GLU A 122 15.39 25.43 -21.83
C GLU A 122 16.36 24.43 -22.48
N ILE A 123 16.41 24.49 -23.82
CA ILE A 123 17.36 23.84 -24.72
C ILE A 123 18.43 24.88 -25.02
#